data_AF-A0A0P9S317-F1
#
_entry.id   AF-A0A0P9S317-F1
#
_cell.length_a   1.000
_cell.length_b   1.000
_cell.length_c   1.000
_cell.angle_alpha   90.00
_cell.angle_beta   90.00
_cell.angle_gamma   90.00
#
_symmetry.space_group_name_H-M   'P 1'
#
loop_
_entity.id
_entity.type
_entity.pdbx_description
1 polymer ?
#
loop_
_entity_poly.entity_id
_entity_poly.type
_entity_poly.pdbx_seq_one_letter_code
_entity_poly.pdbx_strand_id
1 'polypeptide(L)' 'MAKKPGYIVVDGCIQEGRNVILRGSPYTPASKEMEEALVAEGRIAMSTDPRAQEAIQSQAVSPGDTDDATDGE' A
#
# COMPACT_ATOMS: atom_id res chain seq x y z
N MET A 1 11.07 22.70 -2.24
CA MET A 1 9.60 22.49 -2.23
C MET A 1 9.32 21.04 -2.61
N ALA A 2 8.19 20.48 -2.13
CA ALA A 2 7.69 19.11 -2.33
C ALA A 2 8.25 18.00 -1.40
N LYS A 3 7.84 18.02 -0.12
CA LYS A 3 7.70 16.79 0.67
C LYS A 3 6.52 16.02 0.07
N LYS A 4 6.82 14.96 -0.69
CA LYS A 4 5.80 14.17 -1.40
C LYS A 4 4.90 13.46 -0.37
N PRO A 5 3.56 13.52 -0.53
CA PRO A 5 2.68 12.65 0.22
C PRO A 5 2.99 11.20 -0.18
N GLY A 6 3.21 10.33 0.79
CA GLY A 6 3.35 8.89 0.53
C GLY A 6 2.00 8.35 0.09
N TYR A 7 1.93 7.74 -1.09
CA TYR A 7 0.71 7.08 -1.55
C TYR A 7 0.77 5.61 -1.16
N ILE A 8 -0.39 5.01 -1.05
CA ILE A 8 -0.57 3.59 -0.77
C ILE A 8 -1.46 3.03 -1.87
N VAL A 9 -1.11 1.86 -2.38
CA VAL A 9 -1.98 1.13 -3.30
C VAL A 9 -3.22 0.69 -2.54
N VAL A 10 -4.40 1.16 -2.93
CA VAL A 10 -5.66 0.79 -2.25
C VAL A 10 -6.45 -0.24 -3.01
N ASP A 11 -6.18 -0.37 -4.32
CA ASP A 11 -6.88 -1.32 -5.17
C ASP A 11 -5.93 -1.94 -6.21
N GLY A 12 -6.02 -3.25 -6.36
CA GLY A 12 -5.20 -4.03 -7.30
C GLY A 12 -3.70 -4.09 -6.95
N CYS A 13 -2.87 -4.03 -7.98
CA CYS A 13 -1.42 -3.94 -7.87
C CYS A 13 -0.88 -3.02 -8.96
N ILE A 14 0.21 -2.33 -8.66
CA ILE A 14 0.92 -1.50 -9.62
C ILE A 14 2.14 -2.26 -10.11
N GLN A 15 2.24 -2.43 -11.42
CA GLN A 15 3.43 -3.01 -12.04
C GLN A 15 4.28 -1.90 -12.66
N GLU A 16 5.41 -1.61 -12.03
CA GLU A 16 6.43 -0.72 -12.58
C GLU A 16 7.60 -1.54 -13.11
N GLY A 17 7.55 -1.86 -14.40
CA GLY A 17 8.56 -2.68 -15.06
C GLY A 17 8.63 -4.09 -14.45
N ARG A 18 9.65 -4.35 -13.65
CA ARG A 18 9.82 -5.63 -12.92
C ARG A 18 9.31 -5.60 -11.49
N ASN A 19 8.97 -4.42 -10.97
CA ASN A 19 8.50 -4.27 -9.60
C ASN A 19 6.98 -4.34 -9.58
N VAL A 20 6.41 -5.18 -8.70
CA VAL A 20 4.96 -5.27 -8.50
C VAL A 20 4.67 -4.83 -7.07
N ILE A 21 3.99 -3.69 -6.94
CA ILE A 21 3.58 -3.11 -5.67
C ILE A 21 2.13 -3.53 -5.42
N LEU A 22 1.91 -4.29 -4.35
CA LEU A 22 0.59 -4.83 -4.02
C LEU A 22 -0.25 -3.84 -3.21
N ARG A 23 -1.57 -4.07 -3.17
CA ARG A 23 -2.50 -3.33 -2.33
C ARG A 23 -2.03 -3.28 -0.88
N GLY A 24 -1.92 -2.06 -0.38
CA GLY A 24 -1.55 -1.62 0.95
C GLY A 24 -0.04 -1.40 1.11
N SER A 25 0.75 -1.67 0.07
CA SER A 25 2.15 -1.30 0.05
C SER A 25 2.32 0.19 -0.30
N PRO A 26 3.34 0.85 0.28
CA PRO A 26 3.65 2.23 -0.06
C PRO A 26 4.13 2.32 -1.50
N TYR A 27 3.51 3.22 -2.25
CA TYR A 27 3.83 3.53 -3.62
C TYR A 27 4.23 5.01 -3.75
N THR A 28 5.29 5.25 -4.50
CA THR A 28 5.73 6.62 -4.79
C THR A 28 5.72 6.81 -6.29
N PRO A 29 4.76 7.57 -6.84
CA PRO A 29 4.71 7.82 -8.27
C PRO A 29 5.98 8.52 -8.75
N ALA A 30 6.53 8.05 -9.87
CA ALA A 30 7.73 8.62 -10.47
C ALA A 30 7.49 10.00 -11.11
N SER A 31 6.24 10.30 -11.49
CA SER A 31 5.84 11.55 -12.15
C SER A 31 4.39 11.92 -11.82
N LYS A 32 4.05 13.21 -11.95
CA LYS A 32 2.70 13.73 -11.67
C LYS A 32 1.62 13.09 -12.54
N GLU A 33 1.87 12.88 -13.82
CA GLU A 33 0.90 12.23 -14.71
C GLU A 33 0.54 10.82 -14.22
N MET A 34 1.52 10.10 -13.67
CA MET A 34 1.33 8.75 -13.14
C MET A 34 0.58 8.77 -11.81
N GLU A 35 0.91 9.74 -10.95
CA GLU A 35 0.15 10.04 -9.73
C GLU A 35 -1.32 10.29 -10.05
N GLU A 36 -1.60 11.25 -10.94
CA GLU A 36 -2.96 11.64 -11.29
C GLU A 36 -3.73 10.51 -11.96
N ALA A 37 -3.10 9.75 -12.86
CA ALA A 37 -3.73 8.58 -13.49
C ALA A 37 -4.12 7.52 -12.45
N LEU A 38 -3.20 7.15 -11.55
CA LEU A 38 -3.45 6.11 -10.54
C LEU A 38 -4.43 6.57 -9.45
N VAL A 39 -4.41 7.86 -9.10
CA VAL A 39 -5.37 8.46 -8.16
C VAL A 39 -6.76 8.56 -8.80
N ALA A 40 -6.84 9.00 -10.07
CA ALA A 40 -8.10 9.11 -10.80
C ALA A 40 -8.74 7.74 -11.07
N GLU A 41 -7.92 6.72 -11.33
CA GLU A 41 -8.34 5.33 -11.47
C GLU A 41 -8.75 4.71 -10.11
N GLY A 42 -8.37 5.34 -9.00
CA GLY A 42 -8.66 4.86 -7.65
C GLY A 42 -7.76 3.70 -7.20
N ARG A 43 -6.64 3.47 -7.90
CA ARG A 43 -5.66 2.43 -7.55
C ARG A 43 -4.77 2.81 -6.38
N ILE A 44 -4.45 4.10 -6.23
CA ILE A 44 -3.69 4.61 -5.08
C ILE A 44 -4.46 5.71 -4.36
N ALA A 45 -4.24 5.82 -3.07
CA ALA A 45 -4.71 6.92 -2.24
C ALA A 45 -3.59 7.44 -1.35
N MET A 46 -3.73 8.65 -0.82
CA MET A 46 -2.75 9.17 0.12
C MET A 46 -2.69 8.29 1.37
N SER A 47 -1.54 8.18 2.01
CA SER A 47 -1.41 7.42 3.27
C SER A 47 -2.33 7.92 4.38
N THR A 48 -2.81 9.16 4.28
CA THR A 48 -3.80 9.77 5.18
C THR A 48 -5.25 9.43 4.82
N ASP A 49 -5.52 8.86 3.63
CA ASP A 49 -6.87 8.44 3.25
C ASP A 49 -7.28 7.18 4.04
N PRO A 50 -8.56 7.06 4.44
CA PRO A 50 -9.06 5.88 5.12
C PRO A 50 -8.90 4.61 4.27
N ARG A 51 -9.10 4.72 2.95
CA ARG A 51 -8.91 3.61 2.00
C ARG A 51 -7.49 3.05 2.01
N ALA A 52 -6.49 3.93 2.19
CA ALA A 52 -5.08 3.55 2.33
C ALA A 52 -4.80 2.88 3.66
N GLN A 53 -5.33 3.43 4.75
CA GLN A 53 -5.21 2.86 6.10
C GLN A 53 -5.81 1.45 6.15
N GLU A 54 -7.00 1.26 5.59
CA GLU A 54 -7.68 -0.04 5.51
C GLU A 54 -6.88 -1.05 4.67
N ALA A 55 -6.30 -0.62 3.55
CA ALA A 55 -5.44 -1.47 2.74
C ALA A 55 -4.18 -1.90 3.48
N ILE A 56 -3.53 -0.99 4.22
CA ILE A 56 -2.36 -1.31 5.05
C ILE A 56 -2.74 -2.31 6.14
N GLN A 57 -3.81 -2.01 6.87
CA GLN A 57 -4.30 -2.83 7.97
C GLN A 57 -4.70 -4.23 7.50
N SER A 58 -5.36 -4.36 6.35
CA SER A 58 -5.78 -5.64 5.77
C SER A 58 -4.59 -6.56 5.42
N GLN A 59 -3.45 -6.00 5.00
CA GLN A 59 -2.23 -6.80 4.81
C GLN A 59 -1.58 -7.16 6.15
N ALA A 60 -1.55 -6.20 7.09
CA ALA A 60 -0.93 -6.39 8.40
C ALA A 60 -1.67 -7.45 9.24
N VAL A 61 -2.95 -7.68 8.98
CA VAL A 61 -3.73 -8.77 9.59
C VAL A 61 -3.62 -10.10 8.85
N SER A 62 -2.73 -10.25 7.86
CA SER A 62 -2.29 -11.59 7.47
C SER A 62 -1.54 -12.19 8.67
N PRO A 63 -2.06 -13.27 9.30
CA PRO A 63 -1.51 -13.81 10.53
C PRO A 63 -0.19 -14.52 10.21
N GLY A 64 0.90 -13.76 10.22
CA GLY A 64 2.27 -14.27 10.34
C GLY A 64 2.81 -14.20 11.77
N ASP A 65 2.04 -13.62 12.70
CA ASP A 65 2.38 -13.50 14.13
C ASP A 65 1.50 -14.41 14.99
N THR A 66 1.31 -15.66 14.57
CA THR A 66 0.86 -16.73 15.47
C THR A 66 1.59 -18.01 15.14
N ASP A 67 2.90 -17.99 15.38
CA ASP A 67 3.59 -19.18 15.89
C ASP A 67 3.46 -19.11 17.43
N ASP A 68 2.23 -19.28 17.92
CA ASP A 68 1.87 -20.36 18.82
C ASP A 68 2.93 -21.47 18.98
N ALA A 69 3.81 -21.31 19.97
CA ALA A 69 3.92 -22.27 21.06
C ALA A 69 4.79 -21.70 22.20
N THR A 70 4.14 -21.07 23.18
CA THR A 70 4.60 -21.21 24.57
C THR A 70 4.09 -22.55 25.04
N ASP A 71 4.82 -23.63 24.76
CA ASP A 71 4.62 -24.90 25.46
C ASP A 71 5.61 -24.92 26.63
N GLY A 72 5.05 -24.71 27.82
CA GLY A 72 5.76 -24.93 29.07
C GLY A 72 5.56 -26.37 29.52
N GLU A 73 6.66 -27.06 29.79
CA GLU A 73 6.82 -27.98 30.93
C GLU A 73 8.30 -28.01 31.36
#